data_AF-A0A2H0CAW4-F1
#
_entry.id   AF-A0A2H0CAW4-F1
#
_cell.length_a   1.000
_cell.length_b   1.000
_cell.length_c   1.000
_cell.angle_alpha   90.00
_cell.angle_beta   90.00
_cell.angle_gamma   90.00
#
_symmetry.space_group_name_H-M   'P 1'
#
loop_
_entity.id
_entity.type
_entity.pdbx_description
1 polymer ?
#
loop_
_entity_poly.entity_id
_entity_poly.type
_entity_poly.pdbx_seq_one_letter_code
_entity_poly.pdbx_strand_id
1 'polypeptide(L)'
;MAKTYEQIIKEQRAWFSAVRKTYCPLLNEDIHFTSKGFRHIMYDGLGHARSRKERMYRLGLFPLLIPVIKNAKEIVEYKTKLSNKLGKNIEYWKLRNTVGKQNTEVTVILRKIGTGKIHFYSIWKKKDKHNHNN
;
A
#
# COMPACT_ATOMS: atom_id res chain seq x y z
N MET A 1 5.96 -28.16 4.67
CA MET A 1 7.14 -27.27 4.80
C MET A 1 6.66 -25.82 4.83
N ALA A 2 6.98 -25.06 5.88
CA ALA A 2 6.69 -23.62 5.90
C ALA A 2 7.69 -22.88 4.99
N LYS A 3 7.23 -21.88 4.23
CA LYS A 3 8.10 -21.08 3.35
C LYS A 3 9.09 -20.25 4.16
N THR A 4 10.31 -20.13 3.68
CA THR A 4 11.31 -19.22 4.26
C THR A 4 10.91 -17.75 4.02
N TYR A 5 11.51 -16.85 4.78
CA TYR A 5 11.25 -15.42 4.65
C TYR A 5 11.65 -14.87 3.27
N GLU A 6 12.77 -15.34 2.74
CA GLU A 6 13.30 -14.98 1.43
C GLU A 6 12.38 -15.48 0.32
N GLN A 7 11.85 -16.71 0.46
CA GLN A 7 10.87 -17.27 -0.48
C GLN A 7 9.60 -16.42 -0.51
N ILE A 8 9.07 -16.03 0.66
CA ILE A 8 7.86 -15.20 0.72
C ILE A 8 8.09 -13.84 0.06
N ILE A 9 9.23 -13.18 0.33
CA ILE A 9 9.54 -11.91 -0.34
C ILE A 9 9.63 -12.07 -1.85
N LYS A 10 10.30 -13.13 -2.32
CA LYS A 10 10.48 -13.41 -3.75
C LYS A 10 9.13 -13.62 -4.44
N GLU A 11 8.24 -14.43 -3.86
CA GLU A 11 6.90 -14.67 -4.39
C GLU A 11 6.04 -13.40 -4.40
N GLN A 12 6.02 -12.65 -3.29
CA GLN A 12 5.24 -11.43 -3.21
C GLN A 12 5.74 -10.35 -4.17
N ARG A 13 7.07 -10.27 -4.38
CA ARG A 13 7.65 -9.40 -5.41
C ARG A 13 7.26 -9.83 -6.82
N ALA A 14 7.30 -11.13 -7.10
CA ALA A 14 6.92 -11.67 -8.41
C ALA A 14 5.44 -11.37 -8.69
N TRP A 15 4.55 -11.66 -7.74
CA TRP A 15 3.13 -11.33 -7.83
C TRP A 15 2.91 -9.82 -8.04
N PHE A 16 3.52 -8.98 -7.20
CA PHE A 16 3.37 -7.52 -7.28
C PHE A 16 3.84 -6.97 -8.63
N SER A 17 4.90 -7.53 -9.20
CA SER A 17 5.41 -7.15 -10.52
C SER A 17 4.53 -7.67 -11.67
N ALA A 18 3.94 -8.86 -11.50
CA ALA A 18 3.06 -9.47 -12.50
C ALA A 18 1.73 -8.74 -12.65
N VAL A 19 1.16 -8.23 -11.54
CA VAL A 19 -0.10 -7.46 -11.59
C VAL A 19 0.05 -6.19 -12.43
N ARG A 20 1.22 -5.54 -12.39
CA ARG A 20 1.58 -4.28 -13.11
C ARG A 20 0.74 -3.06 -12.74
N LYS A 21 -0.59 -3.13 -12.90
CA LYS A 21 -1.53 -2.07 -12.58
C LYS A 21 -2.92 -2.61 -12.25
N THR A 22 -3.73 -1.82 -11.55
CA THR A 22 -5.17 -2.06 -11.39
C THR A 22 -5.92 -0.75 -11.52
N TYR A 23 -7.09 -0.79 -12.16
CA TYR A 23 -7.97 0.36 -12.24
C TYR A 23 -8.59 0.69 -10.87
N CYS A 24 -8.65 1.98 -10.53
CA CYS A 24 -9.32 2.50 -9.34
C CYS A 24 -10.53 3.35 -9.76
N PRO A 25 -11.77 2.87 -9.57
CA PRO A 25 -12.97 3.62 -9.95
C PRO A 25 -13.10 4.98 -9.25
N LEU A 26 -12.70 5.08 -7.98
CA LEU A 26 -12.78 6.33 -7.21
C LEU A 26 -11.92 7.46 -7.79
N LEU A 27 -10.78 7.11 -8.42
CA LEU A 27 -9.87 8.08 -8.98
C LEU A 27 -10.00 8.18 -10.51
N ASN A 28 -10.84 7.33 -11.11
CA ASN A 28 -10.98 7.18 -12.56
C ASN A 28 -9.63 6.97 -13.27
N GLU A 29 -8.71 6.23 -12.63
CA GLU A 29 -7.30 6.15 -13.04
C GLU A 29 -6.70 4.76 -12.77
N ASP A 30 -5.65 4.43 -13.53
CA ASP A 30 -4.84 3.22 -13.32
C ASP A 30 -3.83 3.41 -12.18
N ILE A 31 -3.83 2.48 -11.23
CA ILE A 31 -2.86 2.45 -10.12
C ILE A 31 -1.73 1.50 -10.46
N HIS A 32 -0.52 2.05 -10.55
CA HIS A 32 0.67 1.30 -10.95
C HIS A 32 1.37 0.64 -9.75
N PHE A 33 1.70 -0.64 -9.90
CA PHE A 33 2.50 -1.41 -8.95
C PHE A 33 3.97 -1.34 -9.37
N THR A 34 4.69 -0.35 -8.83
CA THR A 34 6.08 -0.06 -9.22
C THR A 34 7.10 -0.57 -8.22
N SER A 35 8.35 -0.69 -8.65
CA SER A 35 9.49 -1.01 -7.76
C SER A 35 9.62 -0.04 -6.59
N LYS A 36 9.24 1.23 -6.77
CA LYS A 36 9.21 2.26 -5.71
C LYS A 36 8.17 1.92 -4.63
N GLY A 37 7.00 1.43 -5.03
CA GLY A 37 5.95 0.98 -4.10
C GLY A 37 6.40 -0.23 -3.28
N PHE A 38 6.95 -1.24 -3.95
CA PHE A 38 7.49 -2.42 -3.24
C PHE A 38 8.65 -2.06 -2.31
N ARG A 39 9.56 -1.17 -2.75
CA ARG A 39 10.64 -0.66 -1.89
C ARG A 39 10.08 0.01 -0.64
N HIS A 40 8.99 0.77 -0.75
CA HIS A 40 8.34 1.39 0.40
C HIS A 40 7.59 0.40 1.30
N ILE A 41 7.56 -0.90 1.00
CA ILE A 41 7.17 -1.95 1.95
C ILE A 41 8.38 -2.47 2.72
N MET A 42 9.53 -2.54 2.06
CA MET A 42 10.79 -2.99 2.66
C MET A 42 11.46 -1.92 3.53
N TYR A 43 11.31 -0.65 3.15
CA TYR A 43 11.94 0.51 3.77
C TYR A 43 10.92 1.60 4.09
N ASP A 44 11.11 2.30 5.20
CA ASP A 44 10.25 3.40 5.62
C ASP A 44 10.39 4.66 4.75
N GLY A 45 9.73 5.75 5.15
CA GLY A 45 9.78 7.02 4.43
C GLY A 45 11.14 7.75 4.52
N LEU A 46 11.96 7.40 5.51
CA LEU A 46 13.31 7.94 5.73
C LEU A 46 14.37 7.10 5.02
N GLY A 47 14.02 5.89 4.58
CA GLY A 47 14.90 4.95 3.90
C GLY A 47 15.48 3.87 4.81
N HIS A 48 15.06 3.80 6.08
CA HIS A 48 15.50 2.74 6.98
C HIS A 48 14.79 1.44 6.66
N ALA A 49 15.54 0.34 6.78
CA ALA A 49 15.02 -1.00 6.66
C ALA A 49 13.95 -1.25 7.72
N ARG A 50 12.73 -1.61 7.30
CA ARG A 50 11.69 -2.07 8.26
C ARG A 50 12.10 -3.38 8.92
N SER A 51 11.58 -3.64 10.11
CA SER A 51 11.76 -4.92 10.80
C SER A 51 11.21 -6.09 9.98
N ARG A 52 11.74 -7.30 10.21
CA ARG A 52 11.23 -8.54 9.57
C ARG A 52 9.74 -8.73 9.83
N LYS A 53 9.29 -8.49 11.06
CA LYS A 53 7.88 -8.56 11.47
C LYS A 53 6.99 -7.60 10.68
N GLU A 54 7.40 -6.35 10.54
CA GLU A 54 6.60 -5.35 9.82
C GLU A 54 6.54 -5.63 8.31
N ARG A 55 7.65 -6.06 7.71
CA ARG A 55 7.67 -6.48 6.29
C ARG A 55 6.72 -7.63 6.06
N MET A 56 6.80 -8.69 6.87
CA MET A 56 5.93 -9.85 6.77
C MET A 56 4.45 -9.48 6.93
N TYR A 57 4.15 -8.63 7.91
CA TYR A 57 2.81 -8.10 8.10
C TYR A 57 2.30 -7.39 6.84
N ARG A 58 3.04 -6.41 6.30
CA ARG A 58 2.60 -5.64 5.13
C ARG A 58 2.49 -6.48 3.86
N LEU A 59 3.45 -7.39 3.64
CA LEU A 59 3.43 -8.32 2.51
C LEU A 59 2.23 -9.28 2.60
N GLY A 60 1.87 -9.73 3.81
CA GLY A 60 0.68 -10.54 4.03
C GLY A 60 -0.64 -9.85 3.67
N LEU A 61 -0.64 -8.52 3.52
CA LEU A 61 -1.83 -7.76 3.10
C LEU A 61 -1.95 -7.60 1.58
N PHE A 62 -0.95 -7.99 0.80
CA PHE A 62 -0.95 -7.83 -0.65
C PHE A 62 -2.17 -8.46 -1.36
N PRO A 63 -2.67 -9.64 -0.93
CA PRO A 63 -3.90 -10.19 -1.50
C PRO A 63 -5.14 -9.27 -1.35
N LEU A 64 -5.14 -8.37 -0.36
CA LEU A 64 -6.22 -7.42 -0.08
C LEU A 64 -6.07 -6.10 -0.83
N LEU A 65 -4.93 -5.86 -1.47
CA LEU A 65 -4.58 -4.63 -2.18
C LEU A 65 -5.55 -4.30 -3.30
N ILE A 66 -5.79 -5.26 -4.21
CA ILE A 66 -6.66 -5.09 -5.37
C ILE A 66 -8.11 -4.88 -4.93
N PRO A 67 -8.69 -5.70 -4.02
CA PRO A 67 -10.02 -5.44 -3.48
C PRO A 67 -10.19 -4.03 -2.88
N VAL A 68 -9.22 -3.53 -2.13
CA VAL A 68 -9.31 -2.18 -1.55
C VAL A 68 -9.32 -1.12 -2.65
N ILE A 69 -8.41 -1.22 -3.63
CA ILE A 69 -8.32 -0.21 -4.71
C ILE A 69 -9.58 -0.19 -5.58
N LYS A 70 -10.15 -1.37 -5.88
CA LYS A 70 -11.33 -1.48 -6.73
C LYS A 70 -12.64 -1.10 -6.03
N ASN A 71 -12.76 -1.43 -4.74
CA ASN A 71 -14.05 -1.39 -4.04
C ASN A 71 -14.13 -0.30 -2.96
N ALA A 72 -13.06 0.47 -2.72
CA ALA A 72 -13.14 1.58 -1.77
C ALA A 72 -14.28 2.53 -2.18
N LYS A 73 -15.03 3.03 -1.19
CA LYS A 73 -16.19 3.90 -1.41
C LYS A 73 -15.85 5.39 -1.30
N GLU A 74 -14.76 5.71 -0.62
CA GLU A 74 -14.33 7.08 -0.40
C GLU A 74 -12.80 7.20 -0.30
N ILE A 75 -12.31 8.41 -0.52
CA ILE A 75 -10.95 8.83 -0.21
C ILE A 75 -11.00 9.42 1.20
N VAL A 76 -10.52 8.66 2.19
CA VAL A 76 -10.52 9.07 3.61
C VAL A 76 -9.66 10.31 3.85
N GLU A 77 -8.61 10.47 3.05
CA GLU A 77 -7.70 11.60 3.18
C GLU A 77 -6.99 11.84 1.85
N TYR A 78 -6.95 13.11 1.44
CA TYR A 78 -6.14 13.60 0.34
C TYR A 78 -5.15 14.63 0.86
N LYS A 79 -3.87 14.48 0.49
CA LYS A 79 -2.80 15.41 0.86
C LYS A 79 -1.90 15.71 -0.32
N THR A 80 -1.53 16.98 -0.46
CA THR A 80 -0.48 17.43 -1.39
C THR A 80 0.69 18.04 -0.62
N LYS A 81 1.91 17.86 -1.13
CA LYS A 81 3.10 18.51 -0.60
C LYS A 81 4.10 18.81 -1.72
N LEU A 82 4.73 19.98 -1.66
CA LEU A 82 5.88 20.27 -2.52
C LEU A 82 7.10 19.48 -2.01
N SER A 83 7.75 18.72 -2.87
CA SER A 83 9.01 18.07 -2.54
C SER A 83 10.18 18.96 -2.94
N ASN A 84 10.83 19.59 -1.96
CA ASN A 84 12.02 20.42 -2.19
C ASN A 84 13.13 19.64 -2.93
N LYS A 85 13.30 18.36 -2.61
CA LYS A 85 14.28 17.48 -3.27
C LYS A 85 14.00 17.23 -4.75
N LEU A 86 12.72 17.18 -5.14
CA LEU A 86 12.32 16.85 -6.52
C LEU A 86 11.85 18.06 -7.32
N GLY A 87 11.63 19.21 -6.67
CA GLY A 87 10.96 20.37 -7.27
C GLY A 87 9.55 20.06 -7.78
N LYS A 88 8.87 19.05 -7.22
CA LYS A 88 7.58 18.54 -7.73
C LYS A 88 6.56 18.38 -6.61
N ASN A 89 5.30 18.66 -6.91
CA ASN A 89 4.19 18.32 -6.02
C ASN A 89 4.04 16.80 -5.92
N ILE A 90 3.81 16.32 -4.71
CA ILE A 90 3.53 14.93 -4.41
C ILE A 90 2.13 14.87 -3.80
N GLU A 91 1.27 14.15 -4.48
CA GLU A 91 -0.10 13.91 -4.04
C GLU A 91 -0.20 12.53 -3.41
N TYR A 92 -1.03 12.41 -2.36
CA TYR A 92 -1.31 11.19 -1.64
C TYR A 92 -2.82 11.02 -1.45
N TRP A 93 -3.31 9.83 -1.75
CA TRP A 93 -4.69 9.42 -1.48
C TRP A 93 -4.69 8.25 -0.52
N LYS A 94 -5.50 8.36 0.53
CA LYS A 94 -5.76 7.29 1.49
C LYS A 94 -7.10 6.65 1.16
N LEU A 95 -7.05 5.44 0.62
CA LEU A 95 -8.20 4.60 0.41
C LEU A 95 -8.38 3.67 1.60
N ARG A 96 -9.63 3.43 1.98
CA ARG A 96 -9.97 2.49 3.05
C ARG A 96 -11.12 1.60 2.61
N ASN A 97 -11.03 0.32 2.95
CA ASN A 97 -12.14 -0.59 2.76
C ASN A 97 -12.07 -1.77 3.74
N THR A 98 -13.23 -2.33 4.06
CA THR A 98 -13.36 -3.57 4.83
C THR A 98 -13.42 -4.74 3.86
N VAL A 99 -12.42 -5.62 3.89
CA VAL A 99 -12.23 -6.67 2.88
C VAL A 99 -11.78 -7.99 3.50
N GLY A 100 -11.94 -9.07 2.72
CA GLY A 100 -11.54 -10.42 3.10
C GLY A 100 -12.54 -11.11 4.04
N LYS A 101 -12.34 -12.42 4.26
CA LYS A 101 -13.28 -13.26 5.05
C LYS A 101 -13.43 -12.82 6.50
N GLN A 102 -12.41 -12.14 7.04
CA GLN A 102 -12.37 -11.68 8.43
C GLN A 102 -12.86 -10.23 8.59
N ASN A 103 -13.51 -9.64 7.57
CA ASN A 103 -13.96 -8.25 7.59
C ASN A 103 -12.85 -7.29 8.08
N THR A 104 -11.66 -7.42 7.52
CA THR A 104 -10.52 -6.61 7.94
C THR A 104 -10.60 -5.22 7.32
N GLU A 105 -10.54 -4.17 8.15
CA GLU A 105 -10.37 -2.80 7.66
C GLU A 105 -8.91 -2.56 7.21
N VAL A 106 -8.72 -2.38 5.91
CA VAL A 106 -7.42 -2.16 5.28
C VAL A 106 -7.35 -0.76 4.70
N THR A 107 -6.23 -0.09 4.95
CA THR A 107 -5.87 1.20 4.37
C THR A 107 -4.78 1.02 3.32
N VAL A 108 -5.00 1.59 2.14
CA VAL A 108 -4.03 1.67 1.04
C VAL A 108 -3.70 3.13 0.77
N ILE A 109 -2.41 3.45 0.67
CA ILE A 109 -1.93 4.77 0.26
C ILE A 109 -1.47 4.70 -1.19
N LEU A 110 -1.99 5.62 -1.98
CA LEU A 110 -1.59 5.89 -3.36
C LEU A 110 -0.77 7.17 -3.39
N ARG A 111 0.15 7.29 -4.34
CA ARG A 111 1.00 8.47 -4.49
C ARG A 111 1.20 8.82 -5.96
N LYS A 112 1.20 10.12 -6.28
CA LYS A 112 1.59 10.68 -7.58
C LYS A 112 2.71 11.69 -7.38
N ILE A 113 3.65 11.77 -8.32
CA ILE A 113 4.78 12.72 -8.27
C ILE A 113 4.73 13.56 -9.54
N GLY A 114 4.44 14.86 -9.40
CA GLY A 114 4.23 15.78 -10.51
C GLY A 114 3.18 15.25 -11.49
N THR A 115 3.50 15.29 -12.77
CA THR A 115 2.66 14.78 -13.87
C THR A 115 2.78 13.26 -14.09
N GLY A 116 3.45 12.53 -13.20
CA GLY A 116 3.63 11.09 -13.30
C GLY A 116 2.34 10.29 -13.09
N LYS A 117 2.43 8.97 -13.23
CA LYS A 117 1.30 8.05 -12.97
C LYS A 117 1.07 7.86 -11.47
N ILE A 118 -0.17 7.59 -11.06
CA ILE A 118 -0.49 7.22 -9.68
C ILE A 118 0.06 5.82 -9.43
N HIS A 119 0.81 5.63 -8.36
CA HIS A 119 1.34 4.32 -7.98
C HIS A 119 1.03 3.97 -6.53
N PHE A 120 0.96 2.67 -6.26
CA PHE A 120 0.85 2.14 -4.91
C PHE A 120 2.05 2.60 -4.06
N TYR A 121 1.77 3.17 -2.89
CA TYR A 121 2.80 3.62 -1.96
C TYR A 121 2.88 2.73 -0.72
N SER A 122 1.78 2.45 -0.02
CA SER A 122 1.82 1.71 1.26
C SER A 122 0.50 1.03 1.59
N ILE A 123 0.52 0.04 2.48
CA ILE A 123 -0.65 -0.70 2.98
C ILE A 123 -0.51 -1.03 4.46
N TRP A 124 -1.60 -0.95 5.22
CA TRP A 124 -1.71 -1.43 6.59
C TRP A 124 -3.17 -1.68 6.98
N LYS A 125 -3.41 -2.53 7.98
CA LYS A 125 -4.69 -2.62 8.69
C LYS A 125 -4.76 -1.53 9.75
N LYS A 126 -5.93 -0.98 10.03
CA LYS A 126 -6.10 -0.17 11.24
C LYS A 126 -5.78 -1.05 12.45
N LYS A 127 -5.04 -0.54 13.43
CA LYS A 127 -4.89 -1.26 14.70
C LYS A 127 -6.28 -1.39 15.30
N ASP A 128 -6.68 -2.59 15.69
CA ASP A 128 -7.82 -2.76 16.56
C ASP A 128 -7.58 -1.84 17.76
N LYS A 129 -8.55 -0.97 18.08
CA LYS A 129 -8.55 -0.32 19.39
C LYS A 129 -8.68 -1.49 20.37
N HIS A 130 -7.59 -1.87 21.03
CA HIS A 130 -7.72 -2.63 22.26
C HIS A 130 -8.51 -1.73 23.20
N ASN A 131 -9.82 -1.96 23.31
CA ASN A 131 -10.58 -1.51 24.46
C ASN A 131 -9.96 -2.25 25.65
N HIS A 132 -9.09 -1.57 26.37
CA HIS A 132 -8.70 -1.98 27.70
C HIS A 132 -9.88 -1.61 28.59
N ASN A 133 -10.89 -2.48 28.64
CA ASN A 133 -11.87 -2.42 29.72
C ASN A 133 -11.16 -3.02 30.94
N ASN A 134 -10.80 -2.13 31.86
CA ASN A 134 -10.46 -2.45 33.24
C ASN A 134 -11.75 -2.36 34.07
#